data_AF-A0A350LS12-F1
#
_entry.id   AF-A0A350LS12-F1
#
_cell.length_a   1.000
_cell.length_b   1.000
_cell.length_c   1.000
_cell.angle_alpha   90.00
_cell.angle_beta   90.00
_cell.angle_gamma   90.00
#
_symmetry.space_group_name_H-M   'P 1'
#
loop_
_entity.id
_entity.type
_entity.pdbx_description
1 polymer ?
#
loop_
_entity_poly.entity_id
_entity_poly.type
_entity_poly.pdbx_seq_one_letter_code
_entity_poly.pdbx_strand_id
1 'polypeptide(L)' 'MMPDHTLDARGLLCPLPVLKLRKRLKSLTAGDVIAVQA' A
#
# COMPACT_ATOMS: atom_id res chain seq x y z
N MET A 1 -15.36 -5.50 -4.17
CA MET A 1 -14.95 -4.41 -3.27
C MET A 1 -14.01 -3.51 -4.04
N MET A 2 -14.33 -2.23 -4.21
CA MET A 2 -13.41 -1.27 -4.83
C MET A 2 -12.50 -0.71 -3.72
N PRO A 3 -11.17 -0.74 -3.87
CA PRO A 3 -10.28 -0.19 -2.87
C PRO A 3 -10.29 1.34 -2.92
N ASP A 4 -10.28 1.99 -1.76
CA ASP A 4 -10.19 3.45 -1.63
C ASP A 4 -8.85 3.98 -2.14
N HIS A 5 -7.81 3.13 -2.07
CA HIS A 5 -6.46 3.46 -2.49
C HIS A 5 -5.77 2.32 -3.24
N THR A 6 -4.88 2.67 -4.16
CA THR A 6 -4.00 1.71 -4.84
C THR A 6 -2.53 2.10 -4.63
N LEU A 7 -1.67 1.10 -4.48
CA LEU A 7 -0.24 1.26 -4.32
C LEU A 7 0.50 0.30 -5.23
N ASP A 8 1.20 0.84 -6.22
CA ASP A 8 2.11 0.06 -7.06
C ASP A 8 3.45 -0.11 -6.35
N ALA A 9 3.84 -1.35 -6.12
CA ALA A 9 5.10 -1.80 -5.55
C ALA A 9 5.81 -2.82 -6.46
N ARG A 10 5.40 -2.96 -7.72
CA ARG A 10 6.01 -3.90 -8.67
C ARG A 10 7.46 -3.55 -8.94
N GLY A 11 8.28 -4.59 -9.11
CA GLY A 11 9.72 -4.46 -9.34
C GLY A 11 10.53 -4.07 -8.09
N LEU A 12 9.88 -3.86 -6.95
CA LEU A 12 10.56 -3.64 -5.68
C LEU A 12 10.86 -4.98 -5.01
N LEU A 13 12.13 -5.20 -4.67
CA LEU A 13 12.54 -6.37 -3.88
C LEU A 13 12.19 -6.20 -2.41
N CYS A 14 11.97 -7.32 -1.71
CA CYS A 14 11.86 -7.31 -0.26
C CYS A 14 13.09 -6.62 0.36
N PRO A 15 12.94 -5.65 1.30
CA PRO A 15 11.74 -5.27 2.06
C PRO A 15 10.96 -4.05 1.54
N LEU A 16 11.32 -3.54 0.36
CA LEU A 16 10.86 -2.25 -0.14
C LEU A 16 9.34 -2.15 -0.34
N PRO A 17 8.60 -3.17 -0.82
CA PRO A 17 7.13 -3.12 -0.89
C PRO A 17 6.48 -2.81 0.46
N VAL A 18 6.97 -3.44 1.52
CA VAL A 18 6.42 -3.31 2.88
C VAL A 18 6.73 -1.92 3.44
N LEU A 19 7.94 -1.41 3.22
CA LEU A 19 8.32 -0.07 3.68
C LEU A 19 7.51 1.02 2.98
N LYS A 20 7.26 0.86 1.68
CA LYS A 20 6.42 1.77 0.89
C LYS A 20 4.98 1.76 1.40
N LEU A 21 4.41 0.57 1.64
CA LEU A 21 3.08 0.42 2.23
C LEU A 21 3.02 1.08 3.62
N ARG A 22 3.98 0.78 4.50
CA ARG A 22 4.05 1.36 5.86
C ARG A 22 4.08 2.88 5.84
N LYS A 23 4.79 3.50 4.90
CA LYS A 23 4.77 4.96 4.73
C LYS A 23 3.37 5.47 4.35
N ARG A 24 2.66 4.74 3.48
CA ARG A 24 1.31 5.09 3.03
C ARG A 24 0.25 4.89 4.12
N LEU A 25 0.38 3.86 4.96
CA LEU A 25 -0.54 3.61 6.08
C LEU A 25 -0.63 4.79 7.06
N LYS A 26 0.44 5.59 7.20
CA LYS A 26 0.44 6.76 8.09
C LYS A 26 -0.55 7.85 7.70
N SER A 27 -0.98 7.89 6.43
CA SER A 27 -1.94 8.88 5.92
C SER A 27 -3.34 8.32 5.76
N LEU A 28 -3.59 7.06 6.15
CA LEU A 28 -4.89 6.42 6.04
C LEU A 28 -5.69 6.60 7.33
N THR A 29 -7.00 6.67 7.17
CA THR A 29 -7.96 6.67 8.26
C THR A 29 -8.44 5.25 8.55
N ALA A 30 -9.00 5.05 9.74
CA ALA A 30 -9.55 3.75 10.11
C ALA A 30 -10.75 3.42 9.21
N GLY A 31 -10.68 2.26 8.55
CA GLY A 31 -11.70 1.81 7.59
C GLY A 31 -11.25 1.89 6.13
N ASP A 32 -10.20 2.66 5.82
CA ASP A 32 -9.67 2.75 4.46
C ASP A 32 -9.10 1.40 3.99
N VAL A 33 -9.45 1.02 2.77
CA VAL A 33 -8.93 -0.18 2.10
C VAL A 33 -7.92 0.22 1.03
N ILE A 34 -6.69 -0.30 1.16
CA ILE A 34 -5.64 -0.11 0.17
C ILE A 34 -5.29 -1.41 -0.54
N ALA A 35 -5.33 -1.39 -1.87
CA ALA A 35 -4.86 -2.48 -2.71
C ALA A 35 -3.38 -2.27 -3.08
N VAL A 36 -2.56 -3.29 -2.89
CA VAL A 36 -1.14 -3.26 -3.24
C VAL A 36 -0.91 -4.19 -4.42
N GLN A 37 -0.21 -3.70 -5.44
CA GLN A 37 0.27 -4.50 -6.57
C GLN A 37 1.77 -4.70 -6.38
N ALA A 38 2.23 -5.94 -6.21
CA ALA A 38 3.63 -6.29 -5.96
C ALA A 38 4.21 -7.09 -7.13
#